data_AF-A0A1F0NNP2-F1
#
_entry.id   AF-A0A1F0NNP2-F1
#
_cell.length_a   1.000
_cell.length_b   1.000
_cell.length_c   1.000
_cell.angle_alpha   90.00
_cell.angle_beta   90.00
_cell.angle_gamma   90.00
#
_symmetry.space_group_name_H-M   'P 1'
#
loop_
_entity.id
_entity.type
_entity.pdbx_description
1 polymer ?
#
loop_
_entity_poly.entity_id
_entity_poly.type
_entity_poly.pdbx_seq_one_letter_code
_entity_poly.pdbx_strand_id
1 'polypeptide(L)'
;MAIRMVDCSIKLPVKKRSAHKTSIPSCLASFSKNIANNQELWKQELAAYPFHEDELKINRIILKIEVPSTIQKRLMKRDNSHWDKDLIDSFQAREQKRVIEFARLEKIPLFVYDNNSKLEELKQFLL
;
A
#
# COMPACT_ATOMS: atom_id res chain seq x y z
N MET A 1 -14.18 2.55 8.82
CA MET A 1 -13.94 2.97 7.43
C MET A 1 -12.45 2.86 7.17
N ALA A 2 -11.99 1.73 6.62
CA ALA A 2 -10.58 1.48 6.36
C ALA A 2 -10.38 1.35 4.85
N ILE A 3 -9.67 2.31 4.27
CA ILE A 3 -9.15 2.21 2.91
C ILE A 3 -7.96 1.26 3.01
N ARG A 4 -8.06 0.03 2.51
CA ARG A 4 -6.87 -0.80 2.28
C ARG A 4 -6.11 -0.20 1.11
N MET A 5 -5.04 0.52 1.41
CA MET A 5 -3.90 0.58 0.49
C MET A 5 -3.29 -0.83 0.49
N VAL A 6 -3.22 -1.46 -0.66
CA VAL A 6 -2.45 -2.69 -0.83
C VAL A 6 -0.99 -2.29 -0.74
N ASP A 7 -0.37 -2.48 0.43
CA ASP A 7 1.06 -2.28 0.61
C ASP A 7 1.81 -3.28 -0.27
N CYS A 8 2.16 -2.83 -1.48
CA CYS A 8 3.13 -3.49 -2.31
C CYS A 8 4.51 -3.27 -1.66
N SER A 9 4.85 -4.11 -0.68
CA SER A 9 6.18 -4.18 -0.08
C SER A 9 7.19 -4.57 -1.15
N ILE A 10 7.78 -3.58 -1.82
CA ILE A 10 8.95 -3.76 -2.68
C ILE A 10 10.13 -4.04 -1.74
N LYS A 11 10.49 -5.32 -1.58
CA LYS A 11 11.81 -5.69 -1.07
C LYS A 11 12.85 -5.26 -2.11
N LEU A 12 13.40 -4.06 -1.95
CA LEU A 12 14.62 -3.68 -2.67
C LEU A 12 15.78 -4.54 -2.12
N PRO A 13 16.59 -5.20 -2.97
CA PRO A 13 17.75 -5.94 -2.52
C PRO A 13 18.82 -4.96 -2.02
N VAL A 14 19.07 -4.94 -0.72
CA VAL A 14 20.22 -4.26 -0.13
C VAL A 14 21.48 -4.99 -0.60
N LYS A 15 22.34 -4.31 -1.36
CA LYS A 15 23.69 -4.77 -1.74
C LYS A 15 24.43 -5.23 -0.48
N LYS A 16 24.73 -6.53 -0.38
CA LYS A 16 25.67 -7.07 0.61
C LYS A 16 27.04 -6.46 0.34
N ARG A 17 27.49 -5.53 1.19
CA ARG A 17 28.91 -5.12 1.23
C ARG A 17 29.73 -6.22 1.88
N SER A 18 30.89 -6.46 1.26
CA SER A 18 31.88 -7.48 1.56
C SER A 18 32.31 -7.53 3.05
N ALA A 19 32.63 -8.75 3.49
CA ALA A 19 33.06 -9.07 4.84
C ALA A 19 34.45 -8.48 5.16
N HIS A 20 34.50 -7.57 6.13
CA HIS A 20 35.69 -7.35 6.94
C HIS A 20 35.32 -7.54 8.41
N LYS A 21 36.02 -8.49 9.06
CA LYS A 21 35.90 -8.79 10.48
C LYS A 21 36.45 -7.59 11.26
N THR A 22 35.57 -6.71 11.68
CA THR A 22 35.85 -5.74 12.75
C THR A 22 34.89 -6.04 13.89
N SER A 23 35.47 -6.28 15.08
CA SER A 23 34.76 -6.39 16.35
C SER A 23 33.70 -5.29 16.44
N ILE A 24 32.42 -5.67 16.55
CA ILE A 24 31.31 -4.72 16.61
C ILE A 24 31.40 -3.97 17.95
N PRO A 25 31.51 -2.63 17.96
CA PRO A 25 31.47 -1.81 19.17
C PRO A 25 30.25 -2.17 20.04
N SER A 26 30.41 -2.25 21.36
CA SER A 26 29.33 -2.70 22.26
C SER A 26 28.05 -1.85 22.15
N CYS A 27 28.16 -0.59 21.71
CA CYS A 27 27.02 0.31 21.46
C CYS A 27 26.18 -0.09 20.23
N LEU A 28 26.78 -0.71 19.21
CA LEU A 28 26.05 -1.24 18.05
C LEU A 28 25.34 -2.56 18.40
N ALA A 29 25.89 -3.32 19.34
CA ALA A 29 25.27 -4.53 19.85
C ALA A 29 24.01 -4.23 20.70
N SER A 30 24.02 -3.16 21.50
CA SER A 30 22.82 -2.73 22.25
C SER A 30 21.75 -2.11 21.32
N PHE A 31 22.15 -1.31 20.32
CA PHE A 31 21.21 -0.79 19.32
C PHE A 31 20.53 -1.90 18.50
N SER A 32 21.28 -2.91 18.08
CA SER A 32 20.73 -4.04 17.31
C SER A 32 19.77 -4.90 18.14
N LYS A 33 20.07 -5.09 19.44
CA LYS A 33 19.16 -5.76 20.37
C LYS A 33 17.85 -4.99 20.56
N ASN A 34 17.90 -3.67 20.64
CA ASN A 34 16.70 -2.84 20.75
C ASN A 34 15.82 -2.90 19.48
N ILE A 35 16.43 -2.98 18.30
CA ILE A 35 15.68 -3.13 17.05
C ILE A 35 15.02 -4.52 16.97
N ALA A 36 15.75 -5.59 17.27
CA ALA A 36 15.22 -6.95 17.23
C ALA A 36 14.12 -7.16 18.29
N ASN A 37 14.33 -6.66 19.51
CA ASN A 37 13.35 -6.72 20.58
C ASN A 37 12.10 -5.94 20.23
N ASN A 38 12.23 -4.72 19.69
CA ASN A 38 11.08 -3.93 19.27
C ASN A 38 10.34 -4.65 18.13
N GLN A 39 11.03 -5.19 17.13
CA GLN A 39 10.38 -5.96 16.06
C GLN A 39 9.58 -7.15 16.58
N GLU A 40 10.08 -7.85 17.60
CA GLU A 40 9.38 -8.97 18.22
C GLU A 40 8.16 -8.50 19.02
N LEU A 41 8.25 -7.35 19.72
CA LEU A 41 7.13 -6.69 20.37
C LEU A 41 6.03 -6.31 19.35
N TRP A 42 6.39 -5.69 18.22
CA TRP A 42 5.44 -5.36 17.16
C TRP A 42 4.75 -6.62 16.60
N LYS A 43 5.46 -7.74 16.46
CA LYS A 43 4.85 -9.00 16.02
C LYS A 43 3.87 -9.56 17.04
N GLN A 44 4.19 -9.49 18.33
CA GLN A 44 3.31 -9.95 19.40
C GLN A 44 2.05 -9.07 19.49
N GLU A 45 2.19 -7.76 19.37
CA GLU A 45 1.06 -6.82 19.32
C GLU A 45 0.16 -7.07 18.10
N LEU A 46 0.75 -7.29 16.92
CA LEU A 46 0.01 -7.64 15.71
C LEU A 46 -0.69 -9.00 15.80
N ALA A 47 -0.06 -9.99 16.44
CA ALA A 47 -0.67 -11.30 16.68
C ALA A 47 -1.81 -11.26 17.70
N ALA A 48 -1.72 -10.36 18.68
CA ALA A 48 -2.77 -10.10 19.67
C ALA A 48 -3.88 -9.17 19.13
N TYR A 49 -3.66 -8.53 17.97
CA TYR A 49 -4.67 -7.70 17.33
C TYR A 49 -5.73 -8.61 16.71
N PRO A 50 -7.00 -8.51 17.13
CA PRO A 50 -8.08 -9.32 16.57
C PRO A 50 -8.49 -8.74 15.21
N PHE A 51 -7.66 -8.96 14.20
CA PHE A 51 -8.06 -8.76 12.82
C PHE A 51 -8.76 -10.05 12.37
N HIS A 52 -10.03 -10.20 12.76
CA HIS A 52 -10.85 -11.29 12.24
C HIS A 52 -11.11 -11.01 10.76
N GLU A 53 -10.41 -11.72 9.87
CA GLU A 53 -10.60 -11.61 8.42
C GLU A 53 -12.08 -11.83 8.03
N ASP A 54 -12.80 -12.62 8.83
CA ASP A 54 -14.22 -12.94 8.70
C ASP A 54 -15.18 -11.77 8.97
N GLU A 55 -14.71 -10.66 9.58
CA GLU A 55 -15.55 -9.50 9.91
C GLU A 55 -15.52 -8.39 8.85
N LEU A 56 -14.57 -8.40 7.93
CA LEU A 56 -14.48 -7.39 6.86
C LEU A 56 -15.38 -7.75 5.69
N LYS A 57 -16.70 -7.65 5.91
CA LYS A 57 -17.70 -7.71 4.83
C LYS A 57 -17.59 -6.45 3.97
N ILE A 58 -16.85 -6.55 2.87
CA ILE A 58 -16.75 -5.51 1.86
C ILE A 58 -18.05 -5.50 1.05
N ASN A 59 -18.92 -4.54 1.34
CA ASN A 59 -20.23 -4.47 0.69
C ASN A 59 -20.22 -3.71 -0.64
N ARG A 60 -19.25 -2.80 -0.84
CA ARG A 60 -19.11 -1.94 -2.02
C ARG A 60 -17.64 -1.57 -2.22
N ILE A 61 -17.21 -1.41 -3.46
CA ILE A 61 -15.85 -0.98 -3.83
C ILE A 61 -15.93 0.30 -4.66
N ILE A 62 -15.06 1.26 -4.36
CA ILE A 62 -14.88 2.48 -5.15
C ILE A 62 -13.45 2.50 -5.68
N LEU A 63 -13.31 2.49 -7.00
CA LEU A 63 -12.03 2.56 -7.68
C LEU A 63 -11.81 3.99 -8.19
N LYS A 64 -10.94 4.75 -7.52
CA LYS A 64 -10.51 6.08 -7.98
C LYS A 64 -9.45 5.94 -9.07
N ILE A 65 -9.72 6.50 -10.24
CA ILE A 65 -8.74 6.65 -11.31
C ILE A 65 -8.40 8.14 -11.43
N GLU A 66 -7.15 8.42 -11.72
CA GLU A 66 -6.59 9.76 -11.95
C GLU A 66 -5.59 9.67 -13.09
N VAL A 67 -5.37 10.79 -13.78
CA VAL A 67 -4.39 10.82 -14.88
C VAL A 67 -2.98 10.63 -14.31
N PRO A 68 -2.11 9.78 -14.91
CA PRO A 68 -0.76 9.50 -14.39
C PRO A 68 0.09 10.76 -14.16
N SER A 69 -0.06 11.78 -15.01
CA SER A 69 0.65 13.07 -14.84
C SER A 69 0.20 13.84 -13.61
N THR A 70 -1.08 13.77 -13.23
CA THR A 70 -1.60 14.37 -11.98
C THR A 70 -1.02 13.66 -10.77
N ILE A 71 -0.94 12.33 -10.81
CA ILE A 71 -0.33 11.53 -9.74
C ILE A 71 1.16 11.84 -9.62
N GLN A 72 1.89 11.84 -10.74
CA GLN A 72 3.31 12.16 -10.80
C GLN A 72 3.61 13.52 -10.15
N LYS A 73 2.87 14.57 -10.52
CA LYS A 73 3.02 15.91 -9.90
C LYS A 73 2.83 15.89 -8.38
N ARG A 74 1.84 15.13 -7.88
CA ARG A 74 1.58 15.00 -6.43
C ARG A 74 2.69 14.24 -5.72
N LEU A 75 3.18 13.15 -6.29
CA LEU A 75 4.29 12.36 -5.74
C LEU A 75 5.60 13.14 -5.74
N MET A 76 5.91 13.86 -6.83
CA MET A 76 7.08 14.74 -6.89
C MET A 76 7.05 15.83 -5.82
N LYS A 77 5.87 16.42 -5.57
CA LYS A 77 5.68 17.42 -4.50
C LYS A 77 5.89 16.82 -3.09
N ARG A 78 5.54 15.55 -2.89
CA ARG A 78 5.65 14.85 -1.60
C ARG A 78 7.07 14.38 -1.31
N ASP A 79 7.70 13.74 -2.30
CA ASP A 79 8.95 12.99 -2.11
C ASP A 79 10.18 13.74 -2.60
N ASN A 80 9.99 14.93 -3.21
CA ASN A 80 11.03 15.73 -3.85
C ASN A 80 11.91 14.91 -4.83
N SER A 81 11.29 13.91 -5.46
CA SER A 81 11.95 12.92 -6.31
C SER A 81 11.20 12.78 -7.63
N HIS A 82 11.91 12.49 -8.71
CA HIS A 82 11.28 12.21 -10.00
C HIS A 82 10.68 10.80 -10.00
N TRP A 83 9.38 10.72 -10.26
CA TRP A 83 8.66 9.46 -10.38
C TRP A 83 8.39 9.15 -11.85
N ASP A 84 8.68 7.92 -12.28
CA ASP A 84 8.42 7.48 -13.65
C ASP A 84 6.91 7.40 -13.92
N LYS A 85 6.46 8.14 -14.94
CA LYS A 85 5.05 8.22 -15.34
C LYS A 85 4.55 6.91 -15.94
N ASP A 86 5.36 6.23 -16.73
CA ASP A 86 4.96 4.98 -17.40
C ASP A 86 4.82 3.86 -16.37
N LEU A 87 5.68 3.89 -15.35
CA LEU A 87 5.57 3.02 -14.20
C LEU A 87 4.27 3.28 -13.41
N ILE A 88 3.92 4.55 -13.15
CA ILE A 88 2.64 4.92 -12.50
C ILE A 88 1.44 4.41 -13.31
N ASP A 89 1.46 4.59 -14.63
CA ASP A 89 0.40 4.12 -15.52
C ASP A 89 0.25 2.60 -15.47
N SER A 90 1.37 1.87 -15.54
CA SER A 90 1.38 0.41 -15.45
C SER A 90 0.84 -0.10 -14.10
N PHE A 91 1.14 0.61 -13.01
CA PHE A 91 0.61 0.28 -11.68
C PHE A 91 -0.89 0.49 -11.62
N GLN A 92 -1.40 1.60 -12.14
CA GLN A 92 -2.84 1.83 -12.20
C GLN A 92 -3.55 0.77 -13.04
N ALA A 93 -3.02 0.44 -14.23
CA ALA A 93 -3.62 -0.58 -15.09
C ALA A 93 -3.68 -1.96 -14.40
N ARG A 94 -2.60 -2.35 -13.73
CA ARG A 94 -2.53 -3.60 -12.96
C ARG A 94 -3.56 -3.63 -11.82
N GLU A 95 -3.68 -2.53 -11.09
CA GLU A 95 -4.59 -2.45 -9.95
C GLU A 95 -6.05 -2.39 -10.38
N GLN A 96 -6.37 -1.66 -11.45
CA GLN A 96 -7.69 -1.68 -12.06
C GLN A 96 -8.12 -3.10 -12.42
N LYS A 97 -7.24 -3.86 -13.10
CA LYS A 97 -7.52 -5.25 -13.47
C LYS A 97 -7.79 -6.13 -12.25
N ARG A 98 -7.01 -5.97 -11.19
CA ARG A 98 -7.17 -6.74 -9.94
C ARG A 98 -8.48 -6.43 -9.24
N VAL A 99 -8.83 -5.16 -9.12
CA VAL A 99 -10.05 -4.73 -8.43
C VAL A 99 -11.29 -5.16 -9.19
N ILE A 100 -11.28 -5.03 -10.52
CA ILE A 100 -12.38 -5.50 -11.38
C ILE A 100 -12.57 -7.01 -11.22
N GLU A 101 -11.49 -7.78 -11.28
CA GLU A 101 -11.56 -9.23 -11.14
C GLU A 101 -12.02 -9.65 -9.74
N PHE A 102 -11.51 -9.00 -8.70
CA PHE A 102 -11.92 -9.25 -7.32
C PHE A 102 -13.41 -8.95 -7.09
N ALA A 103 -13.88 -7.78 -7.55
CA ALA A 103 -15.28 -7.40 -7.46
C ALA A 103 -16.20 -8.40 -8.18
N ARG A 104 -15.76 -8.90 -9.34
CA ARG A 104 -16.48 -9.92 -10.11
C ARG A 104 -16.56 -11.25 -9.37
N LEU A 105 -15.46 -11.72 -8.80
CA LEU A 105 -15.37 -12.99 -8.08
C LEU A 105 -16.22 -12.98 -6.80
N GLU A 106 -16.10 -11.91 -6.02
CA GLU A 106 -16.81 -11.75 -4.74
C GLU A 106 -18.23 -11.20 -4.91
N LYS A 107 -18.65 -10.89 -6.15
CA LYS A 107 -19.95 -10.28 -6.49
C LYS A 107 -20.21 -8.99 -5.72
N ILE A 108 -19.16 -8.19 -5.53
CA ILE A 108 -19.23 -6.91 -4.83
C ILE A 108 -19.51 -5.80 -5.84
N PRO A 109 -20.51 -4.93 -5.60
CA PRO A 109 -20.72 -3.73 -6.40
C PRO A 109 -19.46 -2.88 -6.50
N LEU A 110 -19.07 -2.53 -7.73
CA LEU A 110 -17.88 -1.72 -8.03
C LEU A 110 -18.31 -0.43 -8.73
N PHE A 111 -17.82 0.70 -8.24
CA PHE A 111 -17.98 2.00 -8.86
C PHE A 111 -16.62 2.57 -9.29
N VAL A 112 -16.51 2.98 -10.55
CA VAL A 112 -15.28 3.57 -11.10
C VAL A 112 -15.40 5.09 -11.14
N TYR A 113 -14.63 5.77 -10.29
CA TYR A 113 -14.60 7.22 -10.18
C TYR A 113 -13.35 7.78 -10.88
N ASP A 114 -13.48 8.11 -12.16
CA ASP A 114 -12.40 8.63 -13.01
C ASP A 114 -12.37 10.16 -13.08
N ASN A 115 -13.53 10.81 -12.97
CA ASN A 115 -13.66 12.26 -13.09
C ASN A 115 -14.70 12.81 -12.10
N ASN A 116 -14.68 14.13 -11.91
CA ASN A 116 -15.57 14.79 -10.96
C ASN A 116 -17.02 14.92 -11.45
N SER A 117 -17.30 14.73 -12.74
CA SER A 117 -18.68 14.72 -13.22
C SER A 117 -19.50 13.55 -12.66
N LYS A 118 -18.84 12.45 -12.28
CA LYS A 118 -19.48 11.28 -11.65
C LYS A 118 -19.76 11.45 -10.15
N LEU A 119 -19.60 12.65 -9.59
CA LEU A 119 -19.77 12.87 -8.15
C LEU A 119 -21.20 12.55 -7.68
N GLU A 120 -22.22 12.95 -8.44
CA GLU A 120 -23.61 12.65 -8.08
C GLU A 120 -23.92 11.15 -8.21
N GLU A 121 -23.40 10.48 -9.24
CA GLU A 121 -23.50 9.02 -9.38
C GLU A 121 -22.81 8.29 -8.22
N LEU A 122 -21.67 8.79 -7.75
CA LEU A 122 -20.97 8.25 -6.59
C LEU A 122 -21.82 8.38 -5.33
N LYS A 123 -22.49 9.53 -5.13
CA LYS A 123 -23.39 9.72 -3.98
C LYS A 123 -24.55 8.72 -4.06
N GLN A 124 -25.17 8.54 -5.23
CA GLN A 124 -26.23 7.55 -5.42
C GLN A 124 -25.74 6.12 -5.16
N PHE A 125 -24.51 5.80 -5.54
CA PHE A 125 -23.88 4.51 -5.28
C PHE A 125 -23.61 4.26 -3.78
N LEU A 126 -23.52 5.31 -2.97
CA LEU A 126 -23.27 5.23 -1.52
C LEU A 126 -24.55 5.14 -0.68
N LEU A 127 -25.69 5.58 -1.23
CA LEU A 127 -27.02 5.45 -0.60
C LEU A 127 -27.46 3.98 -0.60
#